data_AF-A0A543AQR8-F1
#
_entry.id   AF-A0A543AQR8-F1
#
_cell.length_a   1.000
_cell.length_b   1.000
_cell.length_c   1.000
_cell.angle_alpha   90.00
_cell.angle_beta   90.00
_cell.angle_gamma   90.00
#
_symmetry.space_group_name_H-M   'P 1'
#
loop_
_entity.id
_entity.type
_entity.pdbx_description
1 polymer ?
#
loop_
_entity_poly.entity_id
_entity_poly.type
_entity_poly.pdbx_seq_one_letter_code
_entity_poly.pdbx_strand_id
1 'polypeptide(L)'
;MVRRGRKAMIAGAVLSVGLFATWLAVPAGAEEVQPDVQATVEDLKLANAEDAAAASHLSFGAEPYQHVSAAAESAAAAASCAIDGKYATALVIAMIWPEVSPGGQAPSPMTLSRYDVQPTLGDPQGRAPGLWFHPGIGMWQLDSAGLGTDFTAMEAMDSQLAADRMAPFIVNKYCSRINAGGSAPDARAHAWTDWVACRGGDCDTVFWHVYNNGVTLVDGVSRYGGGEVRTCEYAGSEYECLYVDAARAEGANWWAAPGGGRSPVAAPFYVFKQGDGSSATEVRYWLAGDSGAATDVVASRDFGTNARGGLVWNTGSGFCDRTTGTGSC
;
A
#
# COMPACT_ATOMS: atom_id res chain seq x y z
N MET A 1 9.89 85.62 45.00
CA MET A 1 8.89 86.19 44.05
C MET A 1 8.05 85.01 43.55
N VAL A 2 6.87 84.70 44.06
CA VAL A 2 5.59 85.44 44.23
C VAL A 2 4.91 85.79 42.90
N ARG A 3 3.88 85.01 42.54
CA ARG A 3 2.52 85.42 42.06
C ARG A 3 1.73 84.13 41.74
N ARG A 4 0.69 83.72 42.50
CA ARG A 4 -0.73 84.19 42.53
C ARG A 4 -1.34 84.27 41.12
N GLY A 5 -2.51 83.73 40.77
CA GLY A 5 -3.63 83.04 41.41
C GLY A 5 -4.61 82.65 40.28
N ARG A 6 -5.61 81.77 40.44
CA ARG A 6 -6.96 82.09 40.95
C ARG A 6 -7.75 80.78 41.09
N LYS A 7 -8.59 80.73 42.12
CA LYS A 7 -9.65 79.75 42.35
C LYS A 7 -10.89 80.07 41.50
N ALA A 8 -11.65 79.06 41.11
CA ALA A 8 -13.11 79.10 41.07
C ALA A 8 -13.68 77.68 41.28
N MET A 9 -14.73 77.65 42.09
CA MET A 9 -15.54 76.54 42.64
C MET A 9 -16.86 76.57 41.80
N ILE A 10 -17.68 75.53 41.55
CA ILE A 10 -18.63 74.78 42.40
C ILE A 10 -19.45 73.84 41.45
N ALA A 11 -19.98 72.74 42.01
CA ALA A 11 -21.14 71.90 41.60
C ALA A 11 -20.97 70.97 40.38
N GLY A 12 -21.36 69.69 40.40
CA GLY A 12 -22.26 68.96 41.31
C GLY A 12 -23.40 68.37 40.49
N ALA A 13 -23.31 67.08 40.14
CA ALA A 13 -24.45 66.24 39.79
C ALA A 13 -24.04 64.77 39.85
N VAL A 14 -24.59 64.08 40.84
CA VAL A 14 -24.61 62.62 40.97
C VAL A 14 -25.68 62.10 40.01
N LEU A 15 -25.33 61.18 39.11
CA LEU A 15 -26.31 60.35 38.41
C LEU A 15 -25.93 58.88 38.60
N SER A 16 -26.71 58.22 39.45
CA SER A 16 -26.71 56.77 39.63
C SER A 16 -27.45 56.13 38.44
N VAL A 17 -26.76 55.29 37.67
CA VAL A 17 -27.39 54.42 36.66
C VAL A 17 -27.18 52.98 37.11
N GLY A 18 -28.30 52.27 37.27
CA GLY A 18 -28.37 50.93 37.84
C GLY A 18 -27.64 49.86 37.01
N LEU A 19 -27.04 48.91 37.74
CA LEU A 19 -26.61 47.64 37.17
C LEU A 19 -27.84 46.84 36.74
N PHE A 20 -28.05 46.73 35.44
CA PHE A 20 -28.82 45.61 34.87
C PHE A 20 -27.93 44.37 34.85
N ALA A 21 -28.26 43.40 35.69
CA ALA A 21 -27.73 42.04 35.59
C ALA A 21 -28.37 41.36 34.37
N THR A 22 -27.75 41.49 33.20
CA THR A 22 -28.06 40.65 32.04
C THR A 22 -27.54 39.25 32.29
N TRP A 23 -28.45 38.32 32.60
CA TRP A 23 -28.24 36.89 32.42
C TRP A 23 -28.01 36.64 30.93
N LEU A 24 -26.76 36.41 30.53
CA LEU A 24 -26.45 35.86 29.23
C LEU A 24 -26.92 34.40 29.24
N ALA A 25 -27.99 34.14 28.51
CA ALA A 25 -28.36 32.79 28.11
C ALA A 25 -27.17 32.18 27.37
N VAL A 26 -26.58 31.13 27.95
CA VAL A 26 -25.63 30.27 27.25
C VAL A 26 -26.42 29.60 26.12
N PRO A 27 -26.07 29.78 24.84
CA PRO A 27 -26.70 29.01 23.78
C PRO A 27 -26.37 27.53 24.01
N ALA A 28 -27.41 26.74 24.29
CA ALA A 28 -27.37 25.29 24.23
C ALA A 28 -27.15 24.91 22.77
N GLY A 29 -25.87 24.75 22.41
CA GLY A 29 -25.41 24.42 21.08
C GLY A 29 -23.90 24.21 21.10
N ALA A 30 -23.38 23.63 22.18
CA ALA A 30 -22.12 22.91 22.08
C ALA A 30 -22.46 21.62 21.34
N GLU A 31 -22.23 21.65 20.02
CA GLU A 31 -22.08 20.44 19.23
C GLU A 31 -21.06 19.59 19.98
N GLU A 32 -21.55 18.53 20.60
CA GLU A 32 -20.72 17.51 21.20
C GLU A 32 -19.81 17.05 20.07
N VAL A 33 -18.54 17.46 20.13
CA VAL A 33 -17.51 17.01 19.18
C VAL A 33 -17.54 15.50 19.30
N GLN A 34 -18.22 14.85 18.37
CA GLN A 34 -18.23 13.39 18.31
C GLN A 34 -16.76 13.00 18.25
N PRO A 35 -16.30 12.10 19.15
CA PRO A 35 -14.94 11.61 19.06
C PRO A 35 -14.77 11.09 17.63
N ASP A 36 -13.79 11.65 16.92
CA ASP A 36 -13.38 11.26 15.58
C ASP A 36 -13.24 9.73 15.58
N VAL A 37 -14.29 9.02 15.12
CA VAL A 37 -14.26 7.57 15.01
C VAL A 37 -13.35 7.32 13.82
N GLN A 38 -12.06 7.21 14.12
CA GLN A 38 -11.05 6.92 13.12
C GLN A 38 -11.51 5.67 12.37
N ALA A 39 -11.83 5.83 11.08
CA ALA A 39 -12.38 4.77 10.24
C ALA A 39 -11.56 3.47 10.43
N THR A 40 -12.18 2.30 10.34
CA THR A 40 -11.41 1.04 10.40
C THR A 40 -10.60 0.84 9.12
N VAL A 41 -9.64 -0.10 9.12
CA VAL A 41 -8.91 -0.45 7.88
C VAL A 41 -9.87 -0.99 6.83
N GLU A 42 -10.88 -1.75 7.24
CA GLU A 42 -11.90 -2.28 6.34
C GLU A 42 -12.73 -1.15 5.73
N ASP A 43 -13.18 -0.19 6.54
CA ASP A 43 -13.92 0.98 6.04
C ASP A 43 -13.12 1.76 4.98
N LEU A 44 -11.81 1.96 5.22
CA LEU A 44 -10.95 2.63 4.24
C LEU A 44 -10.80 1.83 2.93
N LYS A 45 -10.69 0.50 3.02
CA LYS A 45 -10.58 -0.35 1.83
C LYS A 45 -11.86 -0.38 1.02
N LEU A 46 -13.01 -0.34 1.69
CA LEU A 46 -14.31 -0.26 1.02
C LEU A 46 -14.51 1.12 0.37
N ALA A 47 -14.16 2.21 1.06
CA ALA A 47 -14.20 3.56 0.48
C ALA A 47 -13.30 3.68 -0.77
N ASN A 48 -12.08 3.12 -0.73
CA ASN A 48 -11.22 3.04 -1.90
C ASN A 48 -11.86 2.29 -3.08
N ALA A 49 -12.65 1.25 -2.79
CA ALA A 49 -13.34 0.48 -3.82
C ALA A 49 -14.44 1.30 -4.49
N GLU A 50 -15.20 2.07 -3.70
CA GLU A 50 -16.20 3.01 -4.22
C GLU A 50 -15.55 4.07 -5.13
N ASP A 51 -14.42 4.65 -4.70
CA ASP A 51 -13.66 5.61 -5.50
C ASP A 51 -13.18 5.00 -6.83
N ALA A 52 -12.65 3.77 -6.78
CA ALA A 52 -12.20 3.05 -7.97
C ALA A 52 -13.35 2.75 -8.94
N ALA A 53 -14.52 2.37 -8.43
CA ALA A 53 -15.71 2.13 -9.22
C ALA A 53 -16.28 3.43 -9.83
N ALA A 54 -16.13 4.56 -9.14
CA ALA A 54 -16.53 5.88 -9.60
C ALA A 54 -15.52 6.52 -10.58
N ALA A 55 -14.32 5.96 -10.73
CA ALA A 55 -13.30 6.49 -11.62
C ALA A 55 -13.79 6.52 -13.08
N SER A 56 -13.75 7.71 -13.67
CA SER A 56 -14.16 7.91 -15.08
C SER A 56 -13.23 7.22 -16.08
N HIS A 57 -12.01 6.90 -15.67
CA HIS A 57 -11.00 6.22 -16.47
C HIS A 57 -10.12 5.35 -15.58
N LEU A 58 -9.74 4.18 -16.08
CA LEU A 58 -8.79 3.28 -15.45
C LEU A 58 -7.54 3.19 -16.31
N SER A 59 -6.38 3.51 -15.74
CA SER A 59 -5.09 3.43 -16.40
C SER A 59 -4.30 2.22 -15.90
N PHE A 60 -3.38 1.72 -16.73
CA PHE A 60 -2.47 0.63 -16.38
C PHE A 60 -1.11 0.83 -17.06
N GLY A 61 -0.03 0.40 -16.41
CA GLY A 61 1.29 0.42 -17.04
C GLY A 61 1.34 -0.45 -18.29
N ALA A 62 1.87 0.03 -19.40
CA ALA A 62 1.88 -0.70 -20.66
C ALA A 62 2.62 -2.05 -20.55
N GLU A 63 3.82 -2.05 -19.95
CA GLU A 63 4.61 -3.27 -19.72
C GLU A 63 3.92 -4.22 -18.72
N PRO A 64 3.54 -3.79 -17.49
CA PRO A 64 2.78 -4.63 -16.58
C PRO A 64 1.49 -5.20 -17.20
N TYR A 65 0.75 -4.43 -18.00
CA TYR A 65 -0.47 -4.90 -18.65
C TYR A 65 -0.19 -6.06 -19.60
N GLN A 66 0.90 -6.00 -20.39
CA GLN A 66 1.30 -7.08 -21.29
C GLN A 66 1.57 -8.38 -20.52
N HIS A 67 2.24 -8.29 -19.37
CA HIS A 67 2.46 -9.44 -18.50
C HIS A 67 1.13 -10.02 -18.00
N VAL A 68 0.22 -9.18 -17.50
CA VAL A 68 -1.06 -9.65 -16.99
C VAL A 68 -1.94 -10.25 -18.08
N SER A 69 -2.05 -9.60 -19.24
CA SER A 69 -2.89 -10.09 -20.33
C SER A 69 -2.38 -11.43 -20.87
N ALA A 70 -1.06 -11.57 -21.03
CA ALA A 70 -0.46 -12.85 -21.45
C ALA A 70 -0.71 -13.97 -20.42
N ALA A 71 -0.50 -13.70 -19.13
CA ALA A 71 -0.76 -14.68 -18.07
C ALA A 71 -2.25 -15.05 -17.98
N ALA A 72 -3.14 -14.07 -18.14
CA ALA A 72 -4.58 -14.28 -18.13
C ALA A 72 -5.09 -15.06 -19.36
N GLU A 73 -4.54 -14.80 -20.55
CA GLU A 73 -4.81 -15.58 -21.76
C GLU A 73 -4.39 -17.04 -21.60
N SER A 74 -3.19 -17.27 -21.06
CA SER A 74 -2.69 -18.63 -20.75
C SER A 74 -3.59 -19.33 -19.73
N ALA A 75 -3.97 -18.64 -18.65
CA ALA A 75 -4.88 -19.16 -17.63
C ALA A 75 -6.27 -19.47 -18.19
N ALA A 76 -6.80 -18.64 -19.09
CA ALA A 76 -8.08 -18.87 -19.77
C ALA A 76 -8.02 -20.09 -20.68
N ALA A 77 -6.94 -20.26 -21.45
CA ALA A 77 -6.75 -21.41 -22.33
C ALA A 77 -6.65 -22.74 -21.55
N ALA A 78 -6.12 -22.71 -20.33
CA ALA A 78 -6.02 -23.86 -19.43
C ALA A 78 -7.24 -24.02 -18.50
N ALA A 79 -8.23 -23.14 -18.58
CA ALA A 79 -9.33 -23.08 -17.62
C ALA A 79 -10.25 -24.30 -17.71
N SER A 80 -10.82 -24.70 -16.57
CA SER A 80 -11.80 -25.78 -16.47
C SER A 80 -13.25 -25.35 -16.78
N CYS A 81 -13.46 -24.09 -17.17
CA CYS A 81 -14.74 -23.52 -17.53
C CYS A 81 -14.60 -22.63 -18.77
N ALA A 82 -15.72 -22.25 -19.40
CA ALA A 82 -15.69 -21.35 -20.54
C ALA A 82 -15.38 -19.91 -20.09
N ILE A 83 -14.21 -19.41 -20.48
CA ILE A 83 -13.73 -18.05 -20.24
C ILE A 83 -12.74 -17.69 -21.35
N ASP A 84 -12.79 -16.48 -21.88
CA ASP A 84 -11.82 -15.99 -22.86
C ASP A 84 -10.73 -15.12 -22.19
N GLY A 85 -9.64 -14.85 -22.93
CA GLY A 85 -8.51 -14.08 -22.44
C GLY A 85 -8.86 -12.66 -22.01
N LYS A 86 -9.81 -12.00 -22.70
CA LYS A 86 -10.25 -10.65 -22.37
C LYS A 86 -11.01 -10.62 -21.04
N TYR A 87 -11.93 -11.56 -20.84
CA TYR A 87 -12.67 -11.73 -19.60
C TYR A 87 -11.71 -12.08 -18.46
N ALA A 88 -10.76 -13.01 -18.69
CA ALA A 88 -9.76 -13.37 -17.70
C ALA A 88 -8.87 -12.17 -17.32
N THR A 89 -8.45 -11.35 -18.30
CA THR A 89 -7.63 -10.16 -18.03
C THR A 89 -8.40 -9.18 -17.15
N ALA A 90 -9.65 -8.86 -17.52
CA ALA A 90 -10.50 -7.99 -16.70
C ALA A 90 -10.71 -8.53 -15.29
N LEU A 91 -10.93 -9.85 -15.16
CA LEU A 91 -11.11 -10.53 -13.87
C LEU A 91 -9.86 -10.43 -12.99
N VAL A 92 -8.67 -10.56 -13.58
CA VAL A 92 -7.38 -10.58 -12.89
C VAL A 92 -6.92 -9.21 -12.42
N ILE A 93 -7.37 -8.12 -13.05
CA ILE A 93 -6.98 -6.75 -12.68
C ILE A 93 -8.05 -5.96 -11.92
N ALA A 94 -9.31 -6.42 -11.89
CA ALA A 94 -10.41 -5.66 -11.29
C ALA A 94 -10.21 -5.26 -9.81
N MET A 95 -9.52 -6.09 -9.02
CA MET A 95 -9.25 -5.78 -7.60
C MET A 95 -8.11 -4.79 -7.39
N ILE A 96 -7.29 -4.51 -8.40
CA ILE A 96 -6.05 -3.75 -8.25
C ILE A 96 -6.36 -2.28 -7.91
N TRP A 97 -7.29 -1.62 -8.61
CA TRP A 97 -7.61 -0.21 -8.30
C TRP A 97 -8.22 -0.05 -6.91
N PRO A 98 -9.26 -0.83 -6.50
CA PRO A 98 -9.77 -0.80 -5.13
C PRO A 98 -8.70 -0.97 -4.05
N GLU A 99 -7.66 -1.78 -4.29
CA GLU A 99 -6.65 -2.08 -3.27
C GLU A 99 -5.46 -1.10 -3.27
N VAL A 100 -4.99 -0.67 -4.45
CA VAL A 100 -3.71 0.05 -4.57
C VAL A 100 -3.74 1.29 -5.43
N SER A 101 -4.86 1.60 -6.12
CA SER A 101 -4.96 2.78 -6.99
C SER A 101 -6.40 3.28 -7.11
N PRO A 102 -7.03 3.71 -6.00
CA PRO A 102 -8.46 4.02 -5.98
C PRO A 102 -8.84 5.17 -6.92
N GLY A 103 -7.91 6.07 -7.26
CA GLY A 103 -8.17 7.17 -8.19
C GLY A 103 -8.11 6.81 -9.68
N GLY A 104 -7.98 5.53 -10.04
CA GLY A 104 -7.93 5.08 -11.43
C GLY A 104 -6.57 5.23 -12.11
N GLN A 105 -5.53 5.69 -11.39
CA GLN A 105 -4.17 5.80 -11.93
C GLN A 105 -3.58 4.41 -12.23
N ALA A 106 -2.52 4.37 -13.04
CA ALA A 106 -1.78 3.13 -13.28
C ALA A 106 -1.22 2.58 -11.96
N PRO A 107 -1.58 1.35 -11.55
CA PRO A 107 -1.07 0.75 -10.32
C PRO A 107 0.46 0.62 -10.35
N SER A 108 1.11 0.83 -9.22
CA SER A 108 2.56 0.62 -9.10
C SER A 108 2.86 -0.83 -8.72
N PRO A 109 3.68 -1.56 -9.51
CA PRO A 109 4.22 -2.85 -9.06
C PRO A 109 5.02 -2.75 -7.76
N MET A 110 5.58 -1.59 -7.41
CA MET A 110 6.33 -1.39 -6.16
C MET A 110 5.44 -1.14 -4.93
N THR A 111 4.11 -1.19 -5.05
CA THR A 111 3.21 -0.81 -3.95
C THR A 111 3.50 -1.56 -2.66
N LEU A 112 3.71 -0.82 -1.57
CA LEU A 112 3.89 -1.33 -0.22
C LEU A 112 2.59 -1.11 0.60
N SER A 113 1.98 -2.17 1.14
CA SER A 113 0.76 -2.06 1.96
C SER A 113 0.97 -1.13 3.15
N ARG A 114 0.13 -0.10 3.30
CA ARG A 114 0.20 0.88 4.40
C ARG A 114 -0.86 0.70 5.49
N TYR A 115 -1.56 -0.43 5.52
CA TYR A 115 -2.67 -0.67 6.46
C TYR A 115 -2.27 -1.42 7.73
N ASP A 116 -1.18 -2.17 7.69
CA ASP A 116 -0.65 -2.90 8.83
C ASP A 116 0.17 -1.99 9.75
N VAL A 117 -0.13 -2.00 11.05
CA VAL A 117 0.49 -1.13 12.07
C VAL A 117 1.04 -1.92 13.26
N GLN A 118 1.09 -3.25 13.15
CA GLN A 118 1.54 -4.11 14.23
C GLN A 118 3.02 -3.84 14.52
N PRO A 119 3.42 -3.56 15.78
CA PRO A 119 4.80 -3.21 16.11
C PRO A 119 5.85 -4.26 15.70
N THR A 120 5.45 -5.53 15.57
CA THR A 120 6.31 -6.64 15.13
C THR A 120 6.84 -6.50 13.71
N LEU A 121 6.20 -5.65 12.90
CA LEU A 121 6.64 -5.32 11.53
C LEU A 121 7.70 -4.22 11.49
N GLY A 122 7.93 -3.52 12.60
CA GLY A 122 9.01 -2.52 12.71
C GLY A 122 10.26 -3.10 13.35
N ASP A 123 11.40 -2.45 13.13
CA ASP A 123 12.62 -2.77 13.88
C ASP A 123 12.38 -2.65 15.39
N PRO A 124 12.53 -3.72 16.18
CA PRO A 124 12.23 -3.71 17.61
C PRO A 124 13.15 -2.79 18.42
N GLN A 125 14.31 -2.42 17.86
CA GLN A 125 15.25 -1.48 18.49
C GLN A 125 14.92 -0.01 18.16
N GLY A 126 14.00 0.26 17.24
CA GLY A 126 13.64 1.62 16.84
C GLY A 126 14.82 2.43 16.29
N ARG A 127 15.75 1.79 15.57
CA ARG A 127 16.99 2.44 15.11
C ARG A 127 16.77 3.58 14.12
N ALA A 128 15.69 3.53 13.33
CA ALA A 128 15.26 4.59 12.42
C ALA A 128 13.76 4.41 12.06
N PRO A 129 13.01 5.48 11.72
CA PRO A 129 11.56 5.43 11.53
C PRO A 129 11.08 4.63 10.32
N GLY A 130 11.91 4.49 9.28
CA GLY A 130 11.58 3.78 8.04
C GLY A 130 11.98 2.29 8.02
N LEU A 131 12.47 1.75 9.14
CA LEU A 131 12.82 0.32 9.24
C LEU A 131 11.54 -0.50 9.46
N TRP A 132 10.81 -0.73 8.37
CA TRP A 132 9.48 -1.32 8.39
C TRP A 132 9.33 -2.42 7.33
N PHE A 133 8.83 -3.57 7.74
CA PHE A 133 8.54 -4.70 6.87
C PHE A 133 7.07 -4.68 6.45
N HIS A 134 6.79 -4.24 5.23
CA HIS A 134 5.44 -4.32 4.66
C HIS A 134 5.12 -5.79 4.29
N PRO A 135 4.04 -6.39 4.85
CA PRO A 135 3.71 -7.79 4.61
C PRO A 135 2.99 -8.02 3.28
N GLY A 136 2.15 -7.06 2.85
CA GLY A 136 1.48 -7.05 1.56
C GLY A 136 2.22 -6.18 0.55
N ILE A 137 2.58 -6.76 -0.60
CA ILE A 137 3.43 -6.13 -1.61
C ILE A 137 2.82 -6.27 -3.01
N GLY A 138 3.03 -5.25 -3.85
CA GLY A 138 2.73 -5.27 -5.27
C GLY A 138 1.28 -5.03 -5.63
N MET A 139 0.97 -5.11 -6.92
CA MET A 139 -0.36 -4.74 -7.44
C MET A 139 -1.49 -5.59 -6.87
N TRP A 140 -1.22 -6.87 -6.54
CA TRP A 140 -2.18 -7.78 -5.93
C TRP A 140 -2.08 -7.86 -4.40
N GLN A 141 -1.23 -7.05 -3.78
CA GLN A 141 -1.01 -7.05 -2.32
C GLN A 141 -0.72 -8.46 -1.79
N LEU A 142 0.26 -9.14 -2.39
CA LEU A 142 0.65 -10.50 -2.01
C LEU A 142 1.15 -10.49 -0.56
N ASP A 143 0.31 -10.99 0.34
CA ASP A 143 0.57 -10.97 1.78
C ASP A 143 1.30 -12.22 2.24
N SER A 144 2.32 -12.05 3.10
CA SER A 144 3.07 -13.16 3.72
C SER A 144 2.23 -14.19 4.49
N ALA A 145 1.02 -13.83 4.94
CA ALA A 145 0.08 -14.74 5.60
C ALA A 145 -0.84 -15.50 4.64
N GLY A 146 -0.74 -15.22 3.33
CA GLY A 146 -1.62 -15.77 2.31
C GLY A 146 -0.87 -16.00 1.00
N LEU A 147 -1.30 -15.34 -0.06
CA LEU A 147 -0.83 -15.62 -1.43
C LEU A 147 0.66 -15.29 -1.65
N GLY A 148 1.26 -14.45 -0.82
CA GLY A 148 2.68 -14.09 -0.84
C GLY A 148 3.55 -14.88 0.13
N THR A 149 3.04 -15.95 0.75
CA THR A 149 3.77 -16.67 1.80
C THR A 149 5.13 -17.21 1.37
N ASP A 150 5.29 -17.56 0.08
CA ASP A 150 6.53 -18.07 -0.52
C ASP A 150 7.14 -17.09 -1.55
N PHE A 151 6.81 -15.80 -1.44
CA PHE A 151 7.32 -14.75 -2.32
C PHE A 151 8.19 -13.78 -1.53
N THR A 152 9.30 -13.36 -2.12
CA THR A 152 9.98 -12.14 -1.68
C THR A 152 9.21 -10.89 -2.12
N ALA A 153 9.50 -9.73 -1.54
CA ALA A 153 8.99 -8.47 -2.08
C ALA A 153 9.41 -8.25 -3.54
N MET A 154 10.62 -8.64 -3.94
CA MET A 154 11.06 -8.57 -5.34
C MET A 154 10.12 -9.34 -6.27
N GLU A 155 9.81 -10.59 -5.92
CA GLU A 155 8.93 -11.46 -6.70
C GLU A 155 7.48 -10.96 -6.71
N ALA A 156 7.02 -10.33 -5.63
CA ALA A 156 5.69 -9.73 -5.57
C ALA A 156 5.60 -8.40 -6.36
N MET A 157 6.70 -7.66 -6.47
CA MET A 157 6.79 -6.44 -7.28
C MET A 157 7.03 -6.73 -8.77
N ASP A 158 7.59 -7.89 -9.09
CA ASP A 158 7.77 -8.36 -10.45
C ASP A 158 6.40 -8.59 -11.12
N SER A 159 5.97 -7.65 -11.95
CA SER A 159 4.67 -7.75 -12.63
C SER A 159 4.51 -9.01 -13.48
N GLN A 160 5.59 -9.61 -13.99
CA GLN A 160 5.52 -10.87 -14.75
C GLN A 160 5.28 -12.05 -13.82
N LEU A 161 6.15 -12.22 -12.83
CA LEU A 161 6.09 -13.36 -11.91
C LEU A 161 4.81 -13.31 -11.05
N ALA A 162 4.42 -12.11 -10.60
CA ALA A 162 3.16 -11.91 -9.90
C ALA A 162 1.95 -12.20 -10.80
N ALA A 163 1.95 -11.77 -12.07
CA ALA A 163 0.86 -12.11 -13.00
C ALA A 163 0.73 -13.61 -13.25
N ASP A 164 1.85 -14.30 -13.48
CA ASP A 164 1.92 -15.75 -13.68
C ASP A 164 1.39 -16.53 -12.47
N ARG A 165 1.56 -15.98 -11.27
CA ARG A 165 0.99 -16.53 -10.04
C ARG A 165 -0.51 -16.27 -9.93
N MET A 166 -0.92 -15.04 -10.21
CA MET A 166 -2.24 -14.53 -9.86
C MET A 166 -3.31 -14.86 -10.90
N ALA A 167 -2.98 -14.84 -12.19
CA ALA A 167 -3.94 -15.16 -13.24
C ALA A 167 -4.52 -16.57 -13.10
N PRO A 168 -3.72 -17.64 -12.98
CA PRO A 168 -4.25 -18.98 -12.74
C PRO A 168 -5.04 -19.08 -11.44
N PHE A 169 -4.58 -18.45 -10.35
CA PHE A 169 -5.26 -18.48 -9.06
C PHE A 169 -6.69 -17.91 -9.17
N ILE A 170 -6.83 -16.71 -9.75
CA ILE A 170 -8.09 -15.99 -9.86
C ILE A 170 -9.03 -16.71 -10.85
N VAL A 171 -8.53 -17.12 -12.02
CA VAL A 171 -9.32 -17.87 -13.02
C VAL A 171 -9.79 -19.21 -12.45
N ASN A 172 -8.95 -19.93 -11.71
CA ASN A 172 -9.34 -21.20 -11.09
C ASN A 172 -10.43 -21.02 -10.03
N LYS A 173 -10.39 -19.95 -9.23
CA LYS A 173 -11.49 -19.64 -8.29
C LYS A 173 -12.77 -19.30 -9.04
N TYR A 174 -12.71 -18.49 -10.09
CA TYR A 174 -13.89 -18.22 -10.92
C TYR A 174 -14.49 -19.53 -11.47
N CYS A 175 -13.66 -20.36 -12.11
CA CYS A 175 -14.13 -21.62 -12.70
C CYS A 175 -14.60 -22.64 -11.67
N SER A 176 -14.00 -22.70 -10.48
CA SER A 176 -14.47 -23.60 -9.41
C SER A 176 -15.90 -23.26 -9.00
N ARG A 177 -16.23 -21.96 -8.93
CA ARG A 177 -17.58 -21.51 -8.60
C ARG A 177 -18.57 -21.75 -9.74
N ILE A 178 -18.17 -21.52 -11.00
CA ILE A 178 -18.99 -21.87 -12.18
C ILE A 178 -19.30 -23.36 -12.22
N ASN A 179 -18.30 -24.21 -12.04
CA ASN A 179 -18.44 -25.67 -12.09
C ASN A 179 -19.26 -26.22 -10.91
N ALA A 180 -19.35 -25.48 -9.81
CA ALA A 180 -20.26 -25.76 -8.70
C ALA A 180 -21.71 -25.28 -8.94
N GLY A 181 -22.03 -24.76 -10.14
CA GLY A 181 -23.35 -24.26 -10.51
C GLY A 181 -23.62 -22.80 -10.12
N GLY A 182 -22.58 -22.05 -9.74
CA GLY A 182 -22.70 -20.62 -9.45
C GLY A 182 -22.96 -19.79 -10.71
N SER A 183 -23.64 -18.65 -10.52
CA SER A 183 -23.81 -17.67 -11.61
C SER A 183 -22.48 -16.95 -11.90
N ALA A 184 -22.36 -16.32 -13.08
CA ALA A 184 -21.16 -15.55 -13.41
C ALA A 184 -20.85 -14.42 -12.41
N PRO A 185 -21.83 -13.61 -11.94
CA PRO A 185 -21.60 -12.67 -10.84
C PRO A 185 -21.09 -13.32 -9.56
N ASP A 186 -21.69 -14.43 -9.11
CA ASP A 186 -21.23 -15.16 -7.91
C ASP A 186 -19.81 -15.67 -8.07
N ALA A 187 -19.45 -16.13 -9.28
CA ALA A 187 -18.13 -16.63 -9.59
C ALA A 187 -17.07 -15.51 -9.60
N ARG A 188 -17.40 -14.32 -10.09
CA ARG A 188 -16.50 -13.15 -10.01
C ARG A 188 -16.29 -12.72 -8.55
N ALA A 189 -17.37 -12.57 -7.78
CA ALA A 189 -17.30 -12.29 -6.36
C ALA A 189 -16.45 -13.33 -5.60
N HIS A 190 -16.62 -14.62 -5.93
CA HIS A 190 -15.82 -15.70 -5.35
C HIS A 190 -14.32 -15.60 -5.72
N ALA A 191 -13.99 -15.20 -6.95
CA ALA A 191 -12.62 -15.04 -7.39
C ALA A 191 -11.86 -14.00 -6.53
N TRP A 192 -12.54 -12.97 -6.06
CA TRP A 192 -11.96 -11.84 -5.33
C TRP A 192 -12.08 -11.91 -3.80
N THR A 193 -12.54 -13.01 -3.20
CA THR A 193 -12.82 -13.07 -1.75
C THR A 193 -11.62 -12.82 -0.85
N ASP A 194 -10.38 -12.95 -1.37
CA ASP A 194 -9.16 -12.72 -0.61
C ASP A 194 -8.82 -11.22 -0.46
N TRP A 195 -9.50 -10.35 -1.22
CA TRP A 195 -9.33 -8.89 -1.17
C TRP A 195 -10.51 -8.24 -0.49
N VAL A 196 -10.23 -7.55 0.63
CA VAL A 196 -11.27 -6.91 1.45
C VAL A 196 -11.99 -5.82 0.66
N ALA A 197 -11.29 -5.08 -0.20
CA ALA A 197 -11.88 -4.03 -1.02
C ALA A 197 -12.98 -4.56 -1.97
N CYS A 198 -12.98 -5.85 -2.30
CA CYS A 198 -13.98 -6.45 -3.18
C CYS A 198 -15.25 -6.93 -2.48
N ARG A 199 -15.32 -6.88 -1.13
CA ARG A 199 -16.49 -7.36 -0.38
C ARG A 199 -17.76 -6.53 -0.59
N GLY A 200 -17.60 -5.24 -0.92
CA GLY A 200 -18.71 -4.34 -1.23
C GLY A 200 -19.37 -4.58 -2.60
N GLY A 201 -18.72 -5.37 -3.47
CA GLY A 201 -19.19 -5.63 -4.83
C GLY A 201 -18.64 -4.67 -5.89
N ASP A 202 -17.93 -3.60 -5.48
CA ASP A 202 -17.38 -2.59 -6.40
C ASP A 202 -16.35 -3.13 -7.39
N CYS A 203 -15.64 -4.21 -7.04
CA CYS A 203 -14.79 -4.92 -7.99
C CYS A 203 -15.57 -5.47 -9.20
N ASP A 204 -16.88 -5.75 -9.07
CA ASP A 204 -17.72 -6.12 -10.21
C ASP A 204 -17.96 -4.94 -11.16
N THR A 205 -18.12 -3.74 -10.61
CA THR A 205 -18.22 -2.49 -11.37
C THR A 205 -16.91 -2.22 -12.11
N VAL A 206 -15.76 -2.32 -11.41
CA VAL A 206 -14.43 -2.16 -12.02
C VAL A 206 -14.20 -3.22 -13.10
N PHE A 207 -14.58 -4.47 -12.86
CA PHE A 207 -14.52 -5.54 -13.86
C PHE A 207 -15.27 -5.17 -15.14
N TRP A 208 -16.53 -4.72 -15.03
CA TRP A 208 -17.30 -4.34 -16.21
C TRP A 208 -16.78 -3.08 -16.89
N HIS A 209 -16.20 -2.15 -16.14
CA HIS A 209 -15.49 -1.02 -16.72
C HIS A 209 -14.35 -1.53 -17.62
N VAL A 210 -13.44 -2.35 -17.06
CA VAL A 210 -12.30 -2.90 -17.80
C VAL A 210 -12.75 -3.76 -18.99
N TYR A 211 -13.73 -4.63 -18.79
CA TYR A 211 -14.19 -5.53 -19.83
C TYR A 211 -14.87 -4.79 -21.00
N ASN A 212 -15.69 -3.78 -20.72
CA ASN A 212 -16.42 -3.07 -21.77
C ASN A 212 -15.59 -1.97 -22.42
N ASN A 213 -14.82 -1.21 -21.63
CA ASN A 213 -14.14 0.00 -22.07
C ASN A 213 -12.62 -0.18 -22.26
N GLY A 214 -12.05 -1.24 -21.69
CA GLY A 214 -10.61 -1.42 -21.60
C GLY A 214 -9.98 -0.55 -20.51
N VAL A 215 -8.65 -0.43 -20.59
CA VAL A 215 -7.85 0.47 -19.74
C VAL A 215 -6.99 1.37 -20.63
N THR A 216 -6.66 2.55 -20.14
CA THR A 216 -5.67 3.43 -20.78
C THR A 216 -4.28 2.92 -20.44
N LEU A 217 -3.54 2.44 -21.44
CA LEU A 217 -2.15 2.04 -21.26
C LEU A 217 -1.26 3.28 -21.20
N VAL A 218 -0.39 3.33 -20.20
CA VAL A 218 0.57 4.42 -20.00
C VAL A 218 1.99 3.90 -19.99
N ASP A 219 2.90 4.66 -20.59
CA ASP A 219 4.33 4.42 -20.46
C ASP A 219 4.84 4.85 -19.08
N GLY A 220 6.08 4.49 -18.75
CA GLY A 220 6.75 4.94 -17.52
C GLY A 220 6.35 4.19 -16.25
N VAL A 221 5.64 3.07 -16.36
CA VAL A 221 5.51 2.08 -15.29
C VAL A 221 6.16 0.79 -15.77
N SER A 222 7.32 0.49 -15.20
CA SER A 222 8.16 -0.65 -15.53
C SER A 222 7.72 -1.92 -14.80
N ARG A 223 8.35 -3.04 -15.17
CA ARG A 223 8.17 -4.36 -14.53
C ARG A 223 8.16 -4.34 -13.00
N TYR A 224 9.01 -3.54 -12.36
CA TYR A 224 9.20 -3.46 -10.90
C TYR A 224 8.68 -2.14 -10.29
N GLY A 225 8.01 -1.29 -11.08
CA GLY A 225 7.40 -0.05 -10.58
C GLY A 225 8.38 0.98 -10.00
N GLY A 226 9.60 1.03 -10.53
CA GLY A 226 10.68 1.92 -10.08
C GLY A 226 11.75 1.24 -9.23
N GLY A 227 11.54 -0.02 -8.82
CA GLY A 227 12.57 -0.84 -8.21
C GLY A 227 13.71 -1.16 -9.19
N GLU A 228 14.94 -1.20 -8.69
CA GLU A 228 16.13 -1.42 -9.52
C GLU A 228 16.71 -2.81 -9.27
N VAL A 229 16.77 -3.65 -10.29
CA VAL A 229 17.47 -4.94 -10.20
C VAL A 229 18.97 -4.71 -10.09
N ARG A 230 19.58 -5.44 -9.16
CA ARG A 230 20.96 -5.29 -8.73
C ARG A 230 21.60 -6.67 -8.54
N THR A 231 22.92 -6.69 -8.53
CA THR A 231 23.72 -7.80 -8.03
C THR A 231 24.23 -7.45 -6.65
N CYS A 232 23.86 -8.23 -5.64
CA CYS A 232 24.26 -8.03 -4.26
C CYS A 232 25.15 -9.17 -3.77
N GLU A 233 26.07 -8.88 -2.87
CA GLU A 233 26.77 -9.86 -2.06
C GLU A 233 26.32 -9.74 -0.60
N TYR A 234 25.98 -10.88 0.01
CA TYR A 234 25.62 -10.97 1.41
C TYR A 234 26.14 -12.28 2.00
N ALA A 235 26.81 -12.20 3.15
CA ALA A 235 27.43 -13.35 3.82
C ALA A 235 28.33 -14.19 2.89
N GLY A 236 29.08 -13.53 2.00
CA GLY A 236 30.02 -14.15 1.07
C GLY A 236 29.38 -14.88 -0.12
N SER A 237 28.08 -14.71 -0.35
CA SER A 237 27.36 -15.25 -1.51
C SER A 237 26.76 -14.13 -2.33
N GLU A 238 26.69 -14.34 -3.65
CA GLU A 238 26.09 -13.40 -4.59
C GLU A 238 24.61 -13.73 -4.83
N TYR A 239 23.77 -12.70 -4.93
CA TYR A 239 22.34 -12.77 -5.13
C TYR A 239 21.90 -11.74 -6.17
N GLU A 240 20.90 -12.10 -6.98
CA GLU A 240 20.05 -11.07 -7.60
C GLU A 240 19.18 -10.45 -6.52
N CYS A 241 19.11 -9.13 -6.50
CA CYS A 241 18.40 -8.37 -5.49
C CYS A 241 17.66 -7.20 -6.15
N LEU A 242 16.62 -6.70 -5.49
CA LEU A 242 15.92 -5.49 -5.89
C LEU A 242 16.20 -4.39 -4.88
N TYR A 243 16.73 -3.26 -5.34
CA TYR A 243 16.75 -2.02 -4.57
C TYR A 243 15.40 -1.32 -4.69
N VAL A 244 14.75 -1.13 -3.54
CA VAL A 244 13.42 -0.54 -3.41
C VAL A 244 13.56 0.82 -2.74
N ASP A 245 13.14 1.87 -3.43
CA ASP A 245 13.07 3.22 -2.91
C ASP A 245 11.69 3.81 -3.23
N ALA A 246 10.88 4.08 -2.20
CA ALA A 246 9.55 4.63 -2.34
C ALA A 246 9.54 5.98 -3.09
N ALA A 247 10.62 6.76 -3.04
CA ALA A 247 10.75 8.03 -3.76
C ALA A 247 10.82 7.84 -5.29
N ARG A 248 11.12 6.62 -5.76
CA ARG A 248 11.24 6.27 -7.17
C ARG A 248 10.00 5.56 -7.72
N ALA A 249 8.92 5.50 -6.95
CA ALA A 249 7.71 4.79 -7.35
C ALA A 249 7.13 5.32 -8.66
N GLU A 250 6.94 4.39 -9.59
CA GLU A 250 6.27 4.62 -10.87
C GLU A 250 4.79 4.27 -10.76
N GLY A 251 3.93 5.05 -11.42
CA GLY A 251 2.48 4.90 -11.33
C GLY A 251 1.90 5.50 -10.04
N ALA A 252 0.86 4.87 -9.50
CA ALA A 252 0.20 5.31 -8.28
C ALA A 252 1.15 5.21 -7.08
N ASN A 253 1.40 6.33 -6.41
CA ASN A 253 2.40 6.46 -5.35
C ASN A 253 1.83 7.06 -4.05
N TRP A 254 0.50 7.04 -3.87
CA TRP A 254 -0.13 7.52 -2.63
C TRP A 254 0.49 6.85 -1.40
N TRP A 255 0.81 5.56 -1.50
CA TRP A 255 1.42 4.74 -0.46
C TRP A 255 2.87 5.14 -0.14
N ALA A 256 3.55 5.90 -1.00
CA ALA A 256 4.89 6.41 -0.76
C ALA A 256 4.87 7.76 0.00
N ALA A 257 3.73 8.44 0.05
CA ALA A 257 3.59 9.69 0.79
C ALA A 257 3.48 9.43 2.32
N PRO A 258 4.09 10.25 3.19
CA PRO A 258 3.98 10.08 4.64
C PRO A 258 2.54 9.97 5.16
N GLY A 259 1.60 10.73 4.61
CA GLY A 259 0.17 10.69 4.95
C GLY A 259 -0.69 9.72 4.13
N GLY A 260 -0.09 8.92 3.24
CA GLY A 260 -0.81 8.01 2.35
C GLY A 260 -1.51 6.86 3.06
N GLY A 261 -0.99 6.43 4.21
CA GLY A 261 -1.60 5.37 5.00
C GLY A 261 -1.09 5.37 6.43
N ARG A 262 -1.34 4.28 7.15
CA ARG A 262 -1.16 4.20 8.62
C ARG A 262 0.22 3.75 9.04
N SER A 263 0.83 2.83 8.30
CA SER A 263 2.19 2.38 8.58
C SER A 263 3.20 3.47 8.22
N PRO A 264 4.46 3.42 8.69
CA PRO A 264 5.54 4.24 8.16
C PRO A 264 5.76 4.00 6.65
N VAL A 265 6.36 4.98 5.97
CA VAL A 265 7.00 4.76 4.67
C VAL A 265 8.33 4.07 4.94
N ALA A 266 8.56 2.90 4.33
CA ALA A 266 9.86 2.25 4.45
C ALA A 266 10.97 3.14 3.88
N ALA A 267 12.09 3.20 4.60
CA ALA A 267 13.32 3.74 4.05
C ALA A 267 13.86 2.80 2.96
N PRO A 268 14.72 3.27 2.04
CA PRO A 268 15.21 2.44 0.96
C PRO A 268 15.89 1.16 1.46
N PHE A 269 15.61 0.05 0.78
CA PHE A 269 16.09 -1.27 1.17
C PHE A 269 16.36 -2.16 -0.04
N TYR A 270 17.20 -3.16 0.17
CA TYR A 270 17.42 -4.25 -0.76
C TYR A 270 16.57 -5.44 -0.32
N VAL A 271 16.03 -6.18 -1.29
CA VAL A 271 15.36 -7.46 -1.02
C VAL A 271 15.91 -8.54 -1.93
N PHE A 272 16.13 -9.73 -1.38
CA PHE A 272 16.58 -10.90 -2.12
C PHE A 272 16.11 -12.18 -1.43
N LYS A 273 16.18 -13.28 -2.19
CA LYS A 273 15.90 -14.62 -1.68
C LYS A 273 17.21 -15.28 -1.25
N GLN A 274 17.27 -15.75 -0.01
CA GLN A 274 18.36 -16.57 0.49
C GLN A 274 17.89 -18.03 0.59
N GLY A 275 18.72 -18.98 0.15
CA GLY A 275 18.38 -20.40 0.17
C GLY A 275 17.42 -20.80 -0.94
N ASP A 276 16.99 -22.06 -0.91
CA ASP A 276 16.05 -22.65 -1.88
C ASP A 276 15.00 -23.54 -1.21
N GLY A 277 13.95 -23.88 -1.99
CA GLY A 277 12.88 -24.77 -1.58
C GLY A 277 12.23 -24.38 -0.25
N SER A 278 12.10 -25.35 0.66
CA SER A 278 11.50 -25.16 1.99
C SER A 278 12.40 -24.43 2.99
N SER A 279 13.64 -24.11 2.61
CA SER A 279 14.59 -23.34 3.44
C SER A 279 14.75 -21.90 2.95
N ALA A 280 14.00 -21.51 1.92
CA ALA A 280 14.07 -20.18 1.37
C ALA A 280 13.56 -19.14 2.36
N THR A 281 14.28 -18.04 2.44
CA THR A 281 14.01 -16.91 3.33
C THR A 281 14.02 -15.63 2.49
N GLU A 282 13.06 -14.75 2.71
CA GLU A 282 13.12 -13.37 2.24
C GLU A 282 14.04 -12.58 3.17
N VAL A 283 15.06 -11.94 2.60
CA VAL A 283 15.93 -11.02 3.35
C VAL A 283 15.67 -9.61 2.84
N ARG A 284 15.40 -8.68 3.76
CA ARG A 284 15.37 -7.24 3.50
C ARG A 284 16.51 -6.57 4.25
N TYR A 285 17.31 -5.79 3.54
CA TYR A 285 18.52 -5.17 4.06
C TYR A 285 18.47 -3.65 3.85
N TRP A 286 18.62 -2.90 4.93
CA TRP A 286 18.70 -1.45 4.94
C TRP A 286 20.14 -1.03 5.22
N LEU A 287 20.75 -0.29 4.31
CA LEU A 287 22.05 0.34 4.56
C LEU A 287 21.89 1.51 5.54
N ALA A 288 22.90 1.72 6.38
CA ALA A 288 22.93 2.84 7.32
C ALA A 288 22.75 4.20 6.61
N GLY A 289 23.47 4.38 5.49
CA GLY A 289 23.45 5.61 4.70
C GLY A 289 22.09 5.95 4.09
N ASP A 290 21.29 4.93 3.76
CA ASP A 290 19.99 5.09 3.12
C ASP A 290 18.87 5.21 4.15
N SER A 291 18.96 4.44 5.23
CA SER A 291 17.91 4.37 6.26
C SER A 291 17.99 5.45 7.32
N GLY A 292 19.15 6.10 7.45
CA GLY A 292 19.44 7.03 8.55
C GLY A 292 19.69 6.35 9.89
N ALA A 293 19.75 5.01 9.94
CA ALA A 293 20.18 4.28 11.12
C ALA A 293 21.71 4.41 11.31
N ALA A 294 22.18 4.27 12.56
CA ALA A 294 23.61 4.35 12.87
C ALA A 294 24.43 3.15 12.33
N THR A 295 23.77 2.03 12.06
CA THR A 295 24.34 0.81 11.49
C THR A 295 23.37 0.23 10.49
N ASP A 296 23.85 -0.63 9.59
CA ASP A 296 22.99 -1.41 8.73
C ASP A 296 22.00 -2.26 9.54
N VAL A 297 20.86 -2.56 8.92
CA VAL A 297 19.79 -3.33 9.52
C VAL A 297 19.33 -4.40 8.55
N VAL A 298 19.07 -5.60 9.06
CA VAL A 298 18.52 -6.69 8.27
C VAL A 298 17.29 -7.27 8.97
N ALA A 299 16.24 -7.52 8.19
CA ALA A 299 15.09 -8.31 8.59
C ALA A 299 15.00 -9.54 7.68
N SER A 300 14.64 -10.67 8.26
CA SER A 300 14.44 -11.91 7.51
C SER A 300 13.12 -12.57 7.88
N ARG A 301 12.55 -13.26 6.89
CA ARG A 301 11.30 -14.01 7.02
C ARG A 301 11.41 -15.34 6.30
N ASP A 302 11.26 -16.43 7.03
CA ASP A 302 11.21 -17.76 6.42
C ASP A 302 9.92 -17.92 5.61
N PHE A 303 10.02 -18.57 4.46
CA PHE A 303 8.85 -18.88 3.64
C PHE A 303 7.86 -19.79 4.38
N GLY A 304 6.58 -19.61 4.10
CA GLY A 304 5.49 -20.25 4.86
C GLY A 304 5.18 -19.58 6.21
N THR A 305 5.90 -18.54 6.62
CA THR A 305 5.65 -17.82 7.88
C THR A 305 4.99 -16.46 7.68
N ASN A 306 4.12 -16.07 8.63
CA ASN A 306 3.47 -14.76 8.67
C ASN A 306 4.41 -13.71 9.25
N ALA A 307 4.73 -12.66 8.48
CA ALA A 307 5.62 -11.58 8.91
C ALA A 307 5.18 -10.91 10.23
N ARG A 308 3.88 -10.91 10.53
CA ARG A 308 3.34 -10.28 11.76
C ARG A 308 3.80 -10.97 13.06
N GLY A 309 4.42 -12.15 12.97
CA GLY A 309 5.04 -12.82 14.11
C GLY A 309 6.30 -13.64 13.80
N GLY A 310 6.72 -13.70 12.53
CA GLY A 310 7.83 -14.54 12.08
C GLY A 310 9.09 -13.79 11.65
N LEU A 311 9.17 -12.48 11.89
CA LEU A 311 10.34 -11.68 11.49
C LEU A 311 11.50 -11.82 12.48
N VAL A 312 12.71 -11.95 11.93
CA VAL A 312 13.95 -11.87 12.69
C VAL A 312 14.72 -10.62 12.26
N TRP A 313 14.92 -9.72 13.21
CA TRP A 313 15.64 -8.46 13.03
C TRP A 313 17.03 -8.52 13.65
N ASN A 314 18.06 -8.09 12.91
CA ASN A 314 19.44 -8.05 13.38
C ASN A 314 20.14 -6.74 12.99
N THR A 315 21.34 -6.53 13.54
CA THR A 315 22.30 -5.59 12.97
C THR A 315 22.87 -6.20 11.70
N GLY A 316 22.79 -5.46 10.59
CA GLY A 316 23.36 -5.85 9.31
C GLY A 316 24.89 -5.81 9.36
N SER A 317 25.53 -6.69 8.60
CA SER A 317 26.96 -6.60 8.33
C SER A 317 27.29 -7.29 7.00
N GLY A 318 28.31 -6.79 6.30
CA GLY A 318 28.89 -7.46 5.14
C GLY A 318 27.98 -7.55 3.91
N PHE A 319 27.11 -6.54 3.69
CA PHE A 319 26.33 -6.41 2.47
C PHE A 319 27.05 -5.48 1.48
N CYS A 320 27.09 -5.86 0.20
CA CYS A 320 27.64 -5.06 -0.88
C CYS A 320 26.70 -5.09 -2.10
N ASP A 321 26.20 -3.93 -2.55
CA ASP A 321 25.62 -3.81 -3.88
C ASP A 321 26.77 -3.70 -4.89
N ARG A 322 27.07 -4.81 -5.57
CA ARG A 322 28.15 -4.90 -6.56
C ARG A 322 27.85 -4.12 -7.83
N THR A 323 26.59 -3.75 -8.07
CA THR A 323 26.19 -2.94 -9.22
C THR A 323 26.65 -1.50 -9.07
N THR A 324 26.49 -0.94 -7.87
CA THR A 324 26.79 0.47 -7.58
C THR A 324 28.09 0.66 -6.79
N GLY A 325 28.62 -0.40 -6.17
CA GLY A 325 29.74 -0.34 -5.25
C GLY A 325 29.36 0.21 -3.88
N THR A 326 28.09 0.13 -3.49
CA THR A 326 27.57 0.69 -2.23
C THR A 326 27.54 -0.39 -1.13
N GLY A 327 27.86 0.00 0.10
CA GLY A 327 27.93 -0.91 1.25
C GLY A 327 29.37 -1.33 1.56
N SER A 328 29.55 -2.53 2.09
CA SER A 328 30.84 -3.13 2.45
C SER A 328 31.46 -3.90 1.28
N CYS A 329 31.65 -3.20 0.17
CA CYS A 329 32.51 -3.62 -0.95
C CYS A 329 33.97 -3.20 -0.66
#